data_AF-A0A4C1TAF1-F1
#
_entry.id   AF-A0A4C1TAF1-F1
#
_cell.length_a   1.000
_cell.length_b   1.000
_cell.length_c   1.000
_cell.angle_alpha   90.00
_cell.angle_beta   90.00
_cell.angle_gamma   90.00
#
_symmetry.space_group_name_H-M   'P 1'
#
loop_
_entity.id
_entity.type
_entity.pdbx_description
1 polymer ?
#
loop_
_entity_poly.entity_id
_entity_poly.type
_entity_poly.pdbx_seq_one_letter_code
_entity_poly.pdbx_strand_id
1 'polypeptide(L)'
;MFEELNAKLNINLTMPILIKRVLQSCQNGGHYLPYSDGSCAVASAVCATQNIKDAALRRSIINKTYKQYTAHGKVFEMEAFEIYTKYATGGVPVEFSAENLIKISDDVKSWLYQLKQALLTVARQRNKFRLKLLVLHVQKVESATQLQVLLQKLVSGTEQTRQAAITPQRV
;
A
#
# COMPACT_ATOMS: atom_id res chain seq x y z
N MET A 1 21.89 4.48 -16.31
CA MET A 1 20.67 5.32 -16.41
C MET A 1 20.45 6.18 -15.16
N PHE A 2 20.06 5.62 -14.01
CA PHE A 2 19.72 6.40 -12.79
C PHE A 2 20.85 7.32 -12.31
N GLU A 3 22.05 6.78 -12.09
CA GLU A 3 23.22 7.55 -11.66
C GLU A 3 23.65 8.59 -12.71
N GLU A 4 23.60 8.22 -13.99
CA GLU A 4 23.91 9.10 -15.13
C GLU A 4 22.94 10.28 -15.22
N LEU A 5 21.64 10.06 -14.96
CA LEU A 5 20.60 11.08 -14.95
C LEU A 5 20.80 12.06 -13.79
N ASN A 6 21.09 11.55 -12.60
CA ASN A 6 21.39 12.36 -11.42
C ASN A 6 22.64 13.21 -11.62
N ALA A 7 23.70 12.62 -12.17
CA ALA A 7 24.97 13.30 -12.41
C ALA A 7 24.86 14.41 -13.47
N LYS A 8 24.22 14.13 -14.62
CA LYS A 8 24.13 15.10 -15.73
C LYS A 8 23.17 16.25 -15.44
N LEU A 9 22.01 15.94 -14.87
CA LEU A 9 20.97 16.95 -14.62
C LEU A 9 21.11 17.63 -13.25
N ASN A 10 22.12 17.26 -12.46
CA ASN A 10 22.33 17.71 -11.08
C ASN A 10 21.05 17.59 -10.23
N ILE A 11 20.38 16.44 -10.35
CA ILE A 11 19.15 16.13 -9.63
C ILE A 11 19.39 15.00 -8.64
N ASN A 12 18.62 15.00 -7.55
CA ASN A 12 18.66 13.95 -6.55
C ASN A 12 17.42 13.05 -6.68
N LEU A 13 17.28 12.35 -7.81
CA LEU A 13 16.25 11.32 -7.90
C LEU A 13 16.63 10.16 -6.98
N THR A 14 15.59 9.54 -6.42
CA THR A 14 15.64 8.20 -5.84
C THR A 14 15.05 7.20 -6.83
N MET A 15 15.35 5.91 -6.68
CA MET A 15 14.78 4.87 -7.54
C MET A 15 13.24 4.87 -7.58
N PRO A 16 12.50 5.01 -6.46
CA PRO A 16 11.04 5.15 -6.50
C PRO A 16 10.55 6.37 -7.29
N ILE A 17 11.28 7.50 -7.22
CA ILE A 17 10.93 8.70 -7.99
C ILE A 17 11.20 8.48 -9.48
N LEU A 18 12.29 7.78 -9.84
CA LEU A 18 12.59 7.46 -11.23
C LEU A 18 11.50 6.58 -11.84
N ILE A 19 11.06 5.56 -11.10
CA ILE A 19 9.95 4.69 -11.51
C ILE A 19 8.67 5.53 -11.72
N LYS A 20 8.31 6.40 -10.76
CA LYS A 20 7.16 7.31 -10.93
C LYS A 20 7.31 8.21 -12.15
N ARG A 21 8.50 8.79 -12.36
CA ARG A 21 8.79 9.67 -13.49
C ARG A 21 8.57 8.96 -14.81
N VAL A 22 9.13 7.76 -14.97
CA VAL A 22 8.95 6.96 -16.19
C VAL A 22 7.47 6.60 -16.39
N LEU A 23 6.82 6.04 -15.39
CA LEU A 23 5.41 5.62 -15.49
C LEU A 23 4.48 6.79 -15.83
N GLN A 24 4.63 7.93 -15.15
CA GLN A 24 3.80 9.11 -15.39
C GLN A 24 4.11 9.76 -16.75
N SER A 25 5.32 9.60 -17.30
CA SER A 25 5.68 10.16 -18.61
C SER A 25 5.16 9.34 -19.79
N CYS A 26 4.91 8.03 -19.59
CA CYS A 26 4.55 7.12 -20.68
C CYS A 26 3.03 6.95 -20.87
N GLN A 27 2.20 7.46 -19.96
CA GLN A 27 0.75 7.31 -20.05
C GLN A 27 0.07 8.48 -20.77
N ASN A 28 -1.11 8.21 -21.34
CA ASN A 28 -1.98 9.27 -21.86
C ASN A 28 -2.34 10.27 -20.74
N GLY A 29 -2.27 11.56 -21.08
CA GLY A 29 -2.48 12.64 -20.10
C GLY A 29 -1.35 12.81 -19.10
N GLY A 30 -0.21 12.13 -19.29
CA GLY A 30 0.93 12.19 -18.40
C GLY A 30 1.46 13.60 -18.16
N HIS A 31 1.28 14.52 -19.12
CA HIS A 31 1.67 15.92 -19.00
C HIS A 31 0.99 16.68 -17.84
N TYR A 32 -0.15 16.18 -17.33
CA TYR A 32 -0.82 16.73 -16.15
C TYR A 32 -0.23 16.21 -14.82
N LEU A 33 0.63 15.21 -14.85
CA LEU A 33 1.07 14.51 -13.65
C LEU A 33 2.33 15.15 -13.04
N PRO A 34 2.48 15.14 -11.71
CA PRO A 34 3.53 15.93 -11.05
C PRO A 34 4.94 15.42 -11.32
N TYR A 35 5.15 14.10 -11.43
CA TYR A 35 6.46 13.50 -11.65
C TYR A 35 6.79 13.26 -13.12
N SER A 36 5.87 13.55 -14.03
CA SER A 36 6.10 13.34 -15.47
C SER A 36 7.18 14.29 -15.99
N ASP A 37 7.87 13.85 -17.04
CA ASP A 37 9.00 14.54 -17.66
C ASP A 37 8.87 14.58 -19.18
N GLY A 38 9.17 15.75 -19.76
CA GLY A 38 9.06 15.98 -21.19
C GLY A 38 10.05 15.15 -22.01
N SER A 39 11.31 15.08 -21.56
CA SER A 39 12.35 14.31 -22.24
C SER A 39 12.05 12.82 -22.25
N CYS A 40 11.62 12.27 -21.10
CA CYS A 40 11.20 10.88 -20.98
C CYS A 40 10.01 10.57 -21.89
N ALA A 41 8.96 11.40 -21.88
CA ALA A 41 7.77 11.19 -22.70
C ALA A 41 8.08 11.18 -24.20
N VAL A 42 8.93 12.11 -24.65
CA VAL A 42 9.35 12.19 -26.05
C VAL A 42 10.23 11.02 -26.45
N ALA A 43 11.21 10.62 -25.62
CA ALA A 43 12.02 9.42 -25.85
C ALA A 43 11.15 8.16 -25.97
N SER A 44 10.18 8.01 -25.08
CA SER A 44 9.19 6.93 -25.12
C SER A 44 8.33 6.96 -26.38
N ALA A 45 7.89 8.14 -26.84
CA ALA A 45 7.14 8.28 -28.09
C ALA A 45 7.98 7.90 -29.32
N VAL A 46 9.26 8.26 -29.36
CA VAL A 46 10.19 7.87 -30.42
C VAL A 46 10.36 6.34 -30.46
N CYS A 47 10.53 5.72 -29.29
CA CYS A 47 10.70 4.28 -29.14
C CYS A 47 9.41 3.51 -29.50
N ALA A 48 8.26 3.91 -28.97
CA ALA A 48 6.98 3.25 -29.22
C ALA A 48 6.56 3.30 -30.70
N THR A 49 6.99 4.32 -31.43
CA THR A 49 6.66 4.52 -32.85
C THR A 49 7.73 4.03 -33.81
N GLN A 50 8.83 3.43 -33.33
CA GLN A 50 10.00 3.07 -34.16
C GLN A 50 9.67 2.12 -35.31
N ASN A 51 8.65 1.26 -35.15
CA ASN A 51 8.22 0.28 -36.16
C ASN A 51 7.05 0.77 -37.04
N ILE A 52 6.56 2.00 -36.84
CA ILE A 52 5.51 2.58 -37.67
C ILE A 52 6.11 2.97 -39.03
N LYS A 53 5.65 2.31 -40.11
CA LYS A 53 6.11 2.57 -41.48
C LYS A 53 5.65 3.93 -42.02
N ASP A 54 4.50 4.42 -41.57
CA ASP A 54 4.00 5.75 -41.91
C ASP A 54 4.78 6.84 -41.16
N ALA A 55 5.71 7.48 -41.88
CA ALA A 55 6.56 8.53 -41.36
C ALA A 55 5.78 9.79 -40.93
N ALA A 56 4.65 10.11 -41.60
CA ALA A 56 3.83 11.27 -41.27
C ALA A 56 3.09 11.03 -39.95
N LEU A 57 2.50 9.85 -39.78
CA LEU A 57 1.88 9.43 -38.52
C LEU A 57 2.90 9.43 -37.37
N ARG A 58 4.06 8.79 -37.58
CA ARG A 58 5.14 8.75 -36.58
C ARG A 58 5.55 10.15 -36.13
N ARG A 59 5.80 11.06 -37.07
CA ARG A 59 6.16 12.46 -36.78
C ARG A 59 5.04 13.19 -36.05
N SER A 60 3.78 12.96 -36.44
CA SER A 60 2.61 13.55 -35.79
C SER A 60 2.52 13.17 -34.31
N ILE A 61 2.74 11.90 -33.98
CA ILE A 61 2.74 11.42 -32.59
C ILE A 61 3.84 12.10 -31.78
N ILE A 62 5.09 12.06 -32.26
CA ILE A 62 6.25 12.64 -31.55
C ILE A 62 6.04 14.15 -31.31
N ASN A 63 5.61 14.88 -32.35
CA ASN A 63 5.37 16.33 -32.25
C ASN A 63 4.23 16.66 -31.29
N LYS A 64 3.15 15.87 -31.28
CA LYS A 64 2.05 16.06 -30.34
C LYS A 64 2.51 15.84 -28.90
N THR A 65 3.27 14.78 -28.63
CA THR A 65 3.82 14.52 -27.29
C THR A 65 4.69 15.68 -26.81
N TYR A 66 5.64 16.13 -27.64
CA TYR A 66 6.50 17.27 -27.30
C TYR A 66 5.67 18.54 -27.00
N LYS A 67 4.69 18.86 -27.84
CA LYS A 67 3.82 20.04 -27.65
C LYS A 67 2.95 19.94 -26.40
N GLN A 68 2.40 18.77 -26.08
CA GLN A 68 1.56 18.56 -24.91
C GLN A 68 2.33 18.80 -23.61
N TYR A 69 3.54 18.25 -23.52
CA TYR A 69 4.39 18.38 -22.34
C TYR A 69 4.91 19.81 -22.17
N THR A 70 5.40 20.42 -23.25
CA THR A 70 5.87 21.83 -23.21
C THR A 70 4.75 22.81 -22.88
N ALA A 71 3.53 22.61 -23.41
CA ALA A 71 2.36 23.42 -23.08
C ALA A 71 1.97 23.36 -21.59
N HIS A 72 2.36 22.31 -20.88
CA HIS A 72 2.14 22.14 -19.43
C HIS A 72 3.38 22.45 -18.59
N GLY A 73 4.36 23.18 -19.16
CA GLY A 73 5.57 23.61 -18.46
C GLY A 73 6.54 22.47 -18.14
N LYS A 74 6.40 21.31 -18.80
CA LYS A 74 7.36 20.20 -18.65
C LYS A 74 8.57 20.49 -19.54
N VAL A 75 9.70 20.78 -18.91
CA VAL A 75 10.95 21.12 -19.60
C VAL A 75 11.44 19.92 -20.41
N PHE A 76 11.91 20.20 -21.63
CA PHE A 76 12.61 19.23 -22.46
C PHE A 76 14.11 19.49 -22.35
N GLU A 77 14.79 18.59 -21.65
CA GLU A 77 16.24 18.56 -21.50
C GLU A 77 16.85 17.57 -22.49
N MET A 78 17.74 18.04 -23.36
CA MET A 78 18.36 17.19 -24.39
C MET A 78 19.21 16.07 -23.77
N GLU A 79 19.98 16.39 -22.73
CA GLU A 79 20.82 15.40 -22.05
C GLU A 79 19.98 14.28 -21.42
N ALA A 80 18.84 14.63 -20.82
CA ALA A 80 17.90 13.65 -20.29
C ALA A 80 17.34 12.77 -21.42
N PHE A 81 16.98 13.38 -22.56
CA PHE A 81 16.47 12.68 -23.72
C PHE A 81 17.48 11.68 -24.29
N GLU A 82 18.75 12.05 -24.40
CA GLU A 82 19.83 11.16 -24.84
C GLU A 82 19.98 9.94 -23.92
N ILE A 83 19.98 10.18 -22.60
CA ILE A 83 20.07 9.10 -21.61
C ILE A 83 18.86 8.17 -21.73
N TYR A 84 17.63 8.70 -21.80
CA TYR A 84 16.44 7.86 -21.96
C TYR A 84 16.49 7.07 -23.26
N THR A 85 16.84 7.70 -24.37
CA THR A 85 16.88 7.08 -25.69
C THR A 85 17.91 5.95 -25.77
N LYS A 86 19.08 6.12 -25.12
CA LYS A 86 20.12 5.08 -24.99
C LYS A 86 19.60 3.77 -24.40
N TYR A 87 18.61 3.84 -23.50
CA TYR A 87 18.02 2.68 -22.84
C TYR A 87 16.61 2.33 -23.33
N ALA A 88 16.01 3.15 -24.22
CA ALA A 88 14.71 2.90 -24.83
C ALA A 88 14.85 1.93 -26.01
N THR A 89 15.48 0.77 -25.76
CA THR A 89 15.74 -0.28 -26.74
C THR A 89 14.70 -1.38 -26.56
N GLY A 90 13.76 -1.48 -27.49
CA GLY A 90 12.76 -2.56 -27.51
C GLY A 90 11.36 -2.10 -27.91
N GLY A 91 10.75 -2.84 -28.83
CA GLY A 91 9.29 -2.84 -28.98
C GLY A 91 8.65 -3.75 -27.94
N VAL A 92 7.33 -3.78 -27.88
CA VAL A 92 6.60 -4.71 -27.00
C VAL A 92 6.74 -6.12 -27.58
N PRO A 93 7.38 -7.09 -26.89
CA PRO A 93 7.43 -8.47 -27.35
C PRO A 93 6.01 -9.05 -27.45
N VAL A 94 5.79 -10.01 -28.36
CA VAL A 94 4.46 -10.56 -28.66
C VAL A 94 3.81 -11.19 -27.40
N GLU A 95 4.63 -11.74 -26.51
CA GLU A 95 4.21 -12.32 -25.23
C GLU A 95 3.59 -11.27 -24.30
N PHE A 96 3.97 -10.00 -24.47
CA PHE A 96 3.45 -8.84 -23.76
C PHE A 96 2.39 -8.12 -24.59
N SER A 97 1.49 -8.86 -25.26
CA SER A 97 0.31 -8.27 -25.89
C SER A 97 -0.49 -7.42 -24.88
N ALA A 98 -1.27 -6.46 -25.37
CA ALA A 98 -2.06 -5.59 -24.52
C ALA A 98 -2.97 -6.38 -23.57
N GLU A 99 -3.59 -7.45 -24.07
CA GLU A 99 -4.46 -8.33 -23.31
C GLU A 99 -3.71 -9.04 -22.17
N ASN A 100 -2.52 -9.56 -22.46
CA ASN A 100 -1.68 -10.22 -21.47
C ASN A 100 -1.20 -9.23 -20.40
N LEU A 101 -0.78 -8.02 -20.80
CA LEU A 101 -0.33 -6.99 -19.87
C LEU A 101 -1.47 -6.49 -18.95
N ILE A 102 -2.68 -6.32 -19.49
CA ILE A 102 -3.87 -5.96 -18.71
C ILE A 102 -4.16 -7.04 -17.69
N LYS A 103 -4.20 -8.31 -18.12
CA LYS A 103 -4.45 -9.46 -17.24
C LYS A 103 -3.43 -9.52 -16.11
N ILE A 104 -2.13 -9.46 -16.42
CA ILE A 104 -1.07 -9.48 -15.41
C ILE A 104 -1.21 -8.30 -14.43
N SER A 105 -1.53 -7.10 -14.93
CA SER A 105 -1.74 -5.92 -14.08
C SER A 105 -2.89 -6.11 -13.10
N ASP A 106 -4.02 -6.62 -13.59
CA ASP A 106 -5.21 -6.82 -12.78
C ASP A 106 -5.03 -7.97 -11.79
N ASP A 107 -4.30 -9.03 -12.16
CA ASP A 107 -3.90 -10.12 -11.26
C ASP A 107 -3.05 -9.59 -10.09
N VAL A 108 -2.07 -8.72 -10.36
CA VAL A 108 -1.22 -8.11 -9.32
C VAL A 108 -2.05 -7.22 -8.38
N LYS A 109 -2.95 -6.38 -8.92
CA LYS A 109 -3.85 -5.54 -8.10
C LYS A 109 -4.79 -6.38 -7.25
N SER A 110 -5.36 -7.43 -7.83
CA SER A 110 -6.25 -8.38 -7.15
C SER A 110 -5.52 -9.07 -6.00
N TRP A 111 -4.30 -9.54 -6.23
CA TRP A 111 -3.47 -10.17 -5.20
C TRP A 111 -3.18 -9.23 -4.03
N LEU A 112 -2.78 -7.98 -4.29
CA LEU A 112 -2.54 -6.98 -3.25
C LEU A 112 -3.80 -6.70 -2.42
N TYR A 113 -4.96 -6.64 -3.08
CA TYR A 113 -6.24 -6.47 -2.41
C TYR A 113 -6.58 -7.66 -1.50
N GLN A 114 -6.45 -8.89 -2.01
CA GLN A 114 -6.71 -10.11 -1.24
C GLN A 114 -5.78 -10.23 -0.03
N LEU A 115 -4.50 -9.92 -0.21
CA LEU A 115 -3.52 -9.91 0.88
C LEU A 115 -3.91 -8.94 2.00
N LYS A 116 -4.38 -7.73 1.64
CA LYS A 116 -4.88 -6.74 2.60
C LYS A 116 -6.10 -7.26 3.37
N GLN A 117 -7.04 -7.92 2.70
CA GLN A 117 -8.23 -8.49 3.35
C GLN A 117 -7.89 -9.66 4.28
N ALA A 118 -6.94 -10.52 3.88
CA ALA A 118 -6.45 -11.60 4.72
C ALA A 118 -5.82 -11.07 6.01
N LEU A 119 -4.95 -10.06 5.90
CA LEU A 119 -4.31 -9.41 7.06
C LEU A 119 -5.34 -8.79 8.02
N LEU A 120 -6.36 -8.10 7.50
CA LEU A 120 -7.44 -7.54 8.30
C LEU A 120 -8.25 -8.64 9.02
N THR A 121 -8.47 -9.76 8.35
CA THR A 121 -9.19 -10.90 8.93
C THR A 121 -8.40 -11.53 10.08
N VAL A 122 -7.09 -11.73 9.90
CA VAL A 122 -6.20 -12.23 10.97
C VAL A 122 -6.18 -11.25 12.15
N ALA A 123 -6.09 -9.95 11.90
CA ALA A 123 -6.13 -8.93 12.96
C ALA A 123 -7.45 -8.98 13.75
N ARG A 124 -8.60 -9.14 13.07
CA ARG A 124 -9.91 -9.30 13.72
C ARG A 124 -10.00 -10.56 14.56
N GLN A 125 -9.52 -11.70 14.05
CA GLN A 125 -9.51 -12.96 14.79
C GLN A 125 -8.66 -12.86 16.05
N ARG A 126 -7.46 -12.26 15.95
CA ARG A 126 -6.58 -12.01 17.09
C ARG A 126 -7.27 -11.14 18.14
N ASN A 127 -7.94 -10.08 17.74
CA ASN A 127 -8.69 -9.22 18.68
C ASN A 127 -9.87 -9.96 19.34
N LYS A 128 -10.62 -10.76 18.57
CA LYS A 128 -11.71 -11.59 19.12
C LYS A 128 -11.19 -12.58 20.17
N PHE A 129 -10.04 -13.20 19.92
CA PHE A 129 -9.41 -14.10 20.88
C PHE A 129 -8.98 -13.37 22.15
N ARG A 130 -8.34 -12.20 22.03
CA ARG A 130 -7.96 -11.36 23.19
C ARG A 130 -9.18 -10.97 24.04
N LEU A 131 -10.28 -10.55 23.41
CA LEU A 131 -11.52 -10.22 24.11
C LEU A 131 -12.10 -11.43 24.84
N LYS A 132 -12.15 -12.60 24.19
CA LYS A 132 -12.64 -13.83 24.83
C LYS A 132 -11.79 -14.21 26.05
N LEU A 133 -10.47 -14.05 25.95
CA LEU A 133 -9.55 -14.31 27.07
C LEU A 133 -9.79 -13.35 28.24
N LEU A 134 -10.02 -12.07 27.95
CA LEU A 134 -10.36 -11.04 28.95
C LEU A 134 -11.68 -11.35 29.66
N VAL A 135 -12.73 -11.71 28.92
CA VAL A 135 -14.03 -12.09 29.51
C VAL A 135 -13.88 -13.26 30.47
N LEU A 136 -13.14 -14.31 30.08
CA LEU A 136 -12.88 -15.47 30.95
C LEU A 136 -12.12 -15.07 32.23
N HIS A 137 -11.15 -14.16 32.13
CA HIS A 137 -10.43 -13.66 33.31
C HIS A 137 -11.38 -12.89 34.25
N VAL A 138 -12.24 -12.01 33.72
CA VAL A 138 -13.21 -11.26 34.53
C VAL A 138 -14.17 -12.20 35.27
N GLN A 139 -14.76 -13.17 34.57
CA GLN A 139 -15.67 -14.15 35.18
C GLN A 139 -15.00 -14.97 36.29
N LYS A 140 -13.74 -15.35 36.10
CA LYS A 140 -12.98 -16.09 37.12
C LYS A 140 -12.75 -15.24 38.37
N VAL A 141 -12.46 -13.95 38.20
CA VAL A 141 -12.30 -13.00 39.32
C VAL A 141 -13.62 -12.82 40.06
N GLU A 142 -14.73 -12.60 39.36
CA GLU A 142 -16.05 -12.44 39.98
C GLU A 142 -16.45 -13.65 40.83
N SER A 143 -16.29 -14.87 40.31
CA SER A 143 -16.56 -16.10 41.06
C SER A 143 -15.68 -16.23 42.30
N ALA A 144 -14.40 -15.85 42.20
CA ALA A 144 -13.50 -15.85 43.36
C ALA A 144 -13.94 -14.83 44.42
N THR A 145 -14.37 -13.63 44.01
CA THR A 145 -14.92 -12.61 44.91
C THR A 145 -16.20 -13.09 45.58
N GLN A 146 -17.12 -13.73 44.85
CA GLN A 146 -18.35 -14.28 45.42
C GLN A 146 -18.08 -15.35 46.49
N LEU A 147 -17.12 -16.24 46.24
CA LEU A 147 -16.69 -17.25 47.22
C LEU A 147 -16.09 -16.60 48.48
N GLN A 148 -15.27 -15.56 48.33
CA GLN A 148 -14.71 -14.82 49.47
C GLN A 148 -15.81 -14.18 50.32
N VAL A 149 -16.82 -13.57 49.70
CA VAL A 149 -17.97 -12.98 50.41
C VAL A 149 -18.78 -14.06 51.13
N LEU A 150 -19.01 -15.22 50.51
CA LEU A 150 -19.72 -16.33 51.16
C LEU A 150 -18.96 -16.85 52.38
N LEU A 151 -17.64 -17.03 52.26
CA LEU A 151 -16.77 -17.43 53.36
C LEU A 151 -16.83 -16.44 54.52
N GLN A 152 -16.76 -15.12 54.24
CA GLN A 152 -16.91 -14.10 55.28
C GLN A 152 -18.26 -14.19 55.99
N LYS A 153 -19.36 -14.41 55.25
CA LYS A 153 -20.70 -14.59 55.85
C LYS A 153 -20.76 -15.82 56.75
N LEU A 154 -20.21 -16.96 56.31
CA LEU A 154 -20.19 -18.18 57.12
C LEU A 154 -19.38 -18.00 58.42
N VAL A 155 -18.23 -17.35 58.35
CA VAL A 155 -17.42 -17.02 59.52
C VAL A 155 -18.22 -16.13 60.49
N SER A 156 -18.82 -15.03 60.00
CA SER A 156 -19.61 -14.12 60.85
C SER A 156 -20.86 -14.78 61.46
N GLY A 157 -21.52 -15.69 60.74
CA GLY A 157 -22.67 -16.43 61.25
C GLY A 157 -22.28 -17.43 62.34
N THR A 158 -21.15 -18.11 62.21
CA THR A 158 -20.64 -19.00 63.27
C THR A 158 -20.27 -18.25 64.56
N GLU A 159 -19.85 -16.98 64.46
CA GLU A 159 -19.60 -16.14 65.63
C GLU A 159 -20.89 -15.74 66.34
N GLN A 160 -21.98 -15.45 65.60
CA GLN A 160 -23.30 -15.16 66.18
C GLN A 160 -23.91 -16.38 66.88
N THR A 161 -23.78 -17.59 66.31
CA THR A 161 -24.25 -18.83 66.95
C THR A 161 -23.45 -19.15 68.21
N ARG A 162 -22.14 -18.86 68.23
CA ARG A 162 -21.31 -18.99 69.43
C ARG A 162 -21.70 -17.98 70.52
N GLN A 163 -22.06 -16.75 70.17
CA GLN A 163 -22.54 -15.75 71.14
C GLN A 163 -23.93 -16.10 71.70
N ALA A 164 -24.83 -16.65 70.89
CA ALA A 164 -26.15 -17.10 71.34
C ALA A 164 -26.07 -18.29 72.31
N ALA A 165 -25.14 -19.24 72.08
CA ALA A 165 -24.91 -20.41 72.93
C ALA A 165 -24.30 -20.09 74.31
N ILE A 166 -23.81 -18.87 74.52
CA ILE A 166 -23.27 -18.40 75.81
C ILE A 166 -24.34 -17.69 76.65
N THR A 167 -25.59 -17.58 76.17
CA THR A 167 -26.70 -17.02 76.95
C THR A 167 -27.25 -18.08 77.90
N PRO A 168 -27.03 -18.00 79.23
CA PRO A 168 -27.50 -19.03 80.16
C PRO A 168 -29.02 -18.96 80.29
N GLN A 169 -29.69 -20.11 80.19
CA GLN A 169 -31.06 -20.26 80.63
C GLN A 169 -31.13 -19.96 82.14
N ARG A 170 -31.72 -18.81 82.50
CA ARG A 170 -32.27 -18.60 83.84
C ARG A 170 -33.64 -19.27 83.86
N VAL A 171 -33.77 -20.34 84.64
CA VAL A 171 -34.58 -20.50 85.87
C VAL A 171 -34.62 -21.99 86.19
#